data_AF-A0A4Q5NHW1-F1
#
_entry.id   AF-A0A4Q5NHW1-F1
#
_cell.length_a   1.000
_cell.length_b   1.000
_cell.length_c   1.000
_cell.angle_alpha   90.00
_cell.angle_beta   90.00
_cell.angle_gamma   90.00
#
_symmetry.space_group_name_H-M   'P 1'
#
loop_
_entity.id
_entity.type
_entity.pdbx_description
1 polymer ?
#
loop_
_entity_poly.entity_id
_entity_poly.type
_entity_poly.pdbx_seq_one_letter_code
_entity_poly.pdbx_strand_id
1 'polypeptide(L)'
;MEDEEISIEALKSFFENYKETLPKSLKLYQGSTILDVPKFIESTLVIVEAQRNNPTYETFKMNLILLKNILSPPNQMPDEQV
;
A
#
# COMPACT_ATOMS: atom_id res chain seq x y z
N MET A 1 -15.54 3.32 13.64
CA MET A 1 -15.29 3.41 12.20
C MET A 1 -15.17 1.96 11.76
N GLU A 2 -16.08 1.51 10.89
CA GLU A 2 -16.03 0.14 10.37
C GLU A 2 -14.70 -0.02 9.65
N ASP A 3 -13.84 -0.90 10.16
CA ASP A 3 -12.69 -1.42 9.44
C ASP A 3 -13.27 -2.21 8.26
N GLU A 4 -13.60 -1.52 7.16
CA GLU A 4 -13.87 -2.21 5.90
C GLU A 4 -12.63 -3.03 5.58
N GLU A 5 -12.76 -4.35 5.72
CA GLU A 5 -11.68 -5.27 5.45
C GLU A 5 -11.32 -5.19 3.96
N ILE A 6 -10.29 -4.42 3.62
CA ILE A 6 -9.89 -4.23 2.23
C ILE A 6 -9.38 -5.58 1.69
N SER A 7 -10.06 -6.10 0.67
CA SER A 7 -9.66 -7.34 -0.01
C SER A 7 -8.37 -7.15 -0.82
N ILE A 8 -7.66 -8.25 -1.09
CA ILE A 8 -6.48 -8.22 -1.95
C ILE A 8 -6.83 -7.82 -3.37
N GLU A 9 -7.99 -8.24 -3.87
CA GLU A 9 -8.52 -7.86 -5.17
C GLU A 9 -8.74 -6.34 -5.28
N ALA A 10 -9.21 -5.70 -4.20
CA ALA A 10 -9.35 -4.25 -4.13
C ALA A 10 -7.98 -3.54 -4.11
N LEU A 11 -7.00 -4.07 -3.37
CA LEU A 11 -5.64 -3.52 -3.37
C LEU A 11 -4.97 -3.64 -4.74
N LYS A 12 -5.10 -4.77 -5.42
CA LYS A 12 -4.61 -4.95 -6.80
C LYS A 12 -5.18 -3.90 -7.73
N SER A 13 -6.52 -3.78 -7.73
CA SER A 13 -7.22 -2.82 -8.59
C SER A 13 -6.79 -1.39 -8.30
N PHE A 14 -6.58 -1.04 -7.02
CA PHE A 14 -6.05 0.26 -6.64
C PHE A 14 -4.65 0.49 -7.25
N PHE A 15 -3.70 -0.42 -7.03
CA PHE A 15 -2.32 -0.22 -7.49
C PHE A 15 -2.16 -0.31 -9.02
N GLU A 16 -3.00 -1.07 -9.72
CA GLU A 16 -3.03 -1.07 -11.19
C GLU A 16 -3.49 0.28 -11.73
N ASN A 17 -4.56 0.85 -11.17
CA ASN A 17 -5.03 2.19 -11.54
C ASN A 17 -4.07 3.31 -11.12
N TYR A 18 -3.34 3.11 -10.03
CA TYR A 18 -2.36 4.09 -9.51
C TYR A 18 -0.96 3.93 -10.13
N LYS A 19 -0.76 2.94 -11.01
CA LYS A 19 0.57 2.51 -11.48
C LYS A 19 1.39 3.63 -12.11
N GLU A 20 0.73 4.49 -12.89
CA GLU A 20 1.38 5.62 -13.58
C GLU A 20 1.76 6.76 -12.64
N THR A 21 1.08 6.87 -11.49
CA THR A 21 1.32 7.91 -10.48
C THR A 21 2.16 7.43 -9.31
N LEU A 22 2.62 6.17 -9.33
CA LEU A 22 3.49 5.63 -8.29
C LEU A 22 4.84 6.37 -8.28
N PRO A 23 5.30 6.85 -7.11
CA PRO A 23 6.62 7.44 -7.00
C PRO A 23 7.69 6.37 -7.26
N LYS A 24 8.81 6.73 -7.89
CA LYS A 24 9.92 5.78 -8.08
C LYS A 24 10.46 5.27 -6.75
N SER A 25 10.62 6.18 -5.79
CA SER A 25 11.10 5.86 -4.44
C SER A 25 10.20 6.50 -3.38
N LEU A 26 10.00 5.82 -2.26
CA LEU A 26 9.22 6.30 -1.13
C LEU A 26 10.05 6.21 0.16
N LYS A 27 10.26 7.34 0.82
CA LYS A 27 10.87 7.39 2.15
C LYS A 27 9.81 7.06 3.20
N LEU A 28 10.08 6.04 4.00
CA LEU A 28 9.26 5.65 5.14
C LEU A 28 9.75 6.36 6.42
N TYR A 29 9.06 6.12 7.53
CA TYR A 29 9.50 6.59 8.84
C TYR A 29 10.85 5.96 9.24
N GLN A 30 11.65 6.70 10.02
CA GLN A 30 12.95 6.23 10.57
C GLN A 30 14.04 5.89 9.55
N GLY A 31 14.07 6.57 8.40
CA GLY A 31 15.23 6.52 7.48
C GLY A 31 15.24 5.33 6.51
N SER A 32 14.21 4.48 6.54
CA SER A 32 14.02 3.44 5.53
C SER A 32 13.47 4.03 4.24
N THR A 33 13.94 3.57 3.08
CA THR A 33 13.47 4.01 1.77
C THR A 33 13.19 2.81 0.88
N ILE A 34 12.00 2.76 0.30
CA ILE A 34 11.70 1.89 -0.83
C ILE A 34 12.27 2.57 -2.08
N LEU A 35 13.29 1.99 -2.69
CA LEU A 35 13.98 2.60 -3.85
C LEU A 35 13.24 2.40 -5.17
N ASP A 36 12.40 1.36 -5.26
CA ASP A 36 11.59 1.01 -6.43
C ASP A 36 10.19 0.57 -5.96
N VAL A 37 9.31 1.55 -5.79
CA VAL A 37 7.95 1.32 -5.27
C VAL A 37 7.10 0.46 -6.20
N PRO A 38 7.10 0.67 -7.53
CA PRO A 38 6.36 -0.20 -8.45
C PRO A 38 6.76 -1.67 -8.31
N LYS A 39 8.07 -1.96 -8.32
CA LYS A 39 8.56 -3.33 -8.20
C LYS A 39 8.30 -3.93 -6.82
N PHE A 40 8.38 -3.11 -5.77
CA PHE A 40 8.04 -3.54 -4.42
C PHE A 40 6.56 -3.95 -4.32
N ILE A 41 5.65 -3.17 -4.87
CA ILE A 41 4.21 -3.49 -4.89
C ILE A 41 3.95 -4.77 -5.69
N GLU A 42 4.50 -4.87 -6.90
CA GLU A 42 4.34 -6.04 -7.77
C GLU A 42 4.81 -7.33 -7.08
N SER A 43 6.03 -7.32 -6.53
CA SER A 43 6.57 -8.48 -5.82
C SER A 43 5.76 -8.83 -4.57
N THR A 44 5.30 -7.84 -3.81
CA THR A 44 4.48 -8.07 -2.61
C THR A 44 3.13 -8.67 -2.97
N LEU A 45 2.46 -8.20 -4.02
CA LEU A 45 1.19 -8.77 -4.50
C LEU A 45 1.34 -10.24 -4.89
N VAL A 46 2.40 -10.58 -5.64
CA VAL A 46 2.70 -11.98 -6.03
C VAL A 46 2.92 -12.87 -4.80
N ILE A 47 3.68 -12.38 -3.81
CA ILE A 47 3.96 -13.13 -2.57
C ILE A 47 2.67 -13.34 -1.77
N VAL A 48 1.86 -12.30 -1.60
CA VAL A 48 0.57 -12.37 -0.88
C VAL A 48 -0.33 -13.44 -1.49
N GLU A 49 -0.46 -13.46 -2.81
CA GLU A 49 -1.29 -14.47 -3.49
C GLU A 49 -0.78 -15.90 -3.29
N ALA A 50 0.54 -16.10 -3.40
CA ALA A 50 1.16 -17.40 -3.20
C ALA A 50 1.04 -17.90 -1.75
N GLN A 51 0.86 -16.98 -0.80
CA GLN A 51 0.87 -17.25 0.64
C GLN A 51 -0.53 -17.18 1.28
N ARG A 52 -1.64 -17.19 0.52
CA ARG A 52 -3.02 -17.07 1.06
C ARG A 52 -3.34 -17.98 2.27
N ASN A 53 -2.68 -19.13 2.38
CA ASN A 53 -2.89 -20.10 3.45
C ASN A 53 -1.83 -20.04 4.57
N ASN A 54 -0.99 -19.01 4.60
CA ASN A 54 0.11 -18.82 5.55
C ASN A 54 -0.19 -17.63 6.48
N PRO A 55 0.10 -17.72 7.79
CA PRO A 55 0.01 -16.59 8.73
C PRO A 55 0.66 -15.28 8.27
N THR A 56 1.66 -15.36 7.40
CA THR A 56 2.39 -14.20 6.86
C THR A 56 1.54 -13.41 5.84
N TYR A 57 0.48 -14.00 5.29
CA TYR A 57 -0.47 -13.36 4.39
C TYR A 57 -1.02 -12.04 4.95
N GLU A 58 -1.52 -12.07 6.18
CA GLU A 58 -2.11 -10.89 6.82
C GLU A 58 -1.06 -9.79 7.05
N THR A 59 0.18 -10.16 7.33
CA THR A 59 1.28 -9.19 7.48
C THR A 59 1.56 -8.48 6.15
N PHE A 60 1.65 -9.22 5.05
CA PHE A 60 1.89 -8.62 3.74
C PHE A 60 0.68 -7.81 3.25
N LYS A 61 -0.54 -8.28 3.51
CA LYS A 61 -1.79 -7.53 3.25
C LYS A 61 -1.80 -6.20 4.01
N MET A 62 -1.45 -6.20 5.30
CA MET A 62 -1.34 -4.97 6.09
C MET A 62 -0.31 -3.99 5.51
N ASN A 63 0.86 -4.48 5.06
CA ASN A 63 1.87 -3.61 4.45
C ASN A 63 1.36 -2.92 3.18
N LEU A 64 0.59 -3.63 2.35
CA LEU A 64 -0.03 -3.05 1.15
C LEU A 64 -1.11 -2.01 1.51
N ILE A 65 -1.90 -2.25 2.56
CA ILE A 65 -2.89 -1.27 3.06
C ILE A 65 -2.19 0.00 3.56
N LEU A 66 -1.12 -0.14 4.36
CA LEU A 66 -0.34 0.99 4.83
C LEU A 66 0.25 1.79 3.67
N LEU A 67 0.79 1.10 2.66
CA LEU A 67 1.34 1.75 1.48
C LEU A 67 0.25 2.49 0.69
N LYS A 68 -0.94 1.91 0.51
CA LYS A 68 -2.11 2.59 -0.06
C LYS A 68 -2.44 3.87 0.71
N ASN A 69 -2.45 3.82 2.04
CA ASN A 69 -2.79 4.99 2.87
C ASN A 69 -1.72 6.08 2.82
N ILE A 70 -0.45 5.73 2.63
CA ILE A 70 0.63 6.71 2.43
C ILE A 70 0.51 7.38 1.06
N LEU A 71 0.21 6.59 0.02
CA LEU A 71 0.13 7.08 -1.37
C LEU A 71 -1.17 7.83 -1.66
N SER A 72 -2.26 7.46 -1.00
CA SER A 72 -3.56 8.10 -1.12
C SER A 72 -4.11 8.35 0.29
N PRO A 73 -3.65 9.42 0.97
CA PRO A 73 -4.12 9.77 2.30
C PRO A 73 -5.65 9.91 2.29
N PRO A 74 -6.38 9.28 3.22
CA PRO A 74 -7.82 9.55 3.35
C PRO A 74 -7.98 11.00 3.79
N ASN A 75 -8.42 11.88 2.88
CA ASN A 75 -8.67 13.32 3.06
C ASN A 75 -7.85 13.94 4.20
N GLN A 76 -6.65 14.44 3.90
CA GLN A 76 -6.12 15.53 4.72
C GLN A 76 -7.16 16.64 4.66
N MET A 77 -7.82 16.92 5.79
CA MET A 77 -8.56 18.16 5.95
C MET A 77 -7.60 19.29 5.52
N PRO A 78 -8.05 20.27 4.70
CA PRO A 78 -7.20 21.38 4.33
C PRO A 78 -6.70 22.00 5.63
N ASP A 79 -5.37 22.10 5.76
CA ASP A 79 -4.75 22.83 6.86
C ASP A 79 -5.50 24.15 7.02
N GLU A 80 -6.18 24.30 8.15
CA GLU A 80 -6.83 25.53 8.53
C GLU A 80 -5.71 26.56 8.65
N GLN A 81 -5.56 27.36 7.60
CA GLN A 81 -4.59 28.44 7.55
C GLN A 81 -4.98 29.48 8.61
N VAL A 82 -4.15 29.56 9.66
CA VAL A 82 -3.82 30.69 10.54
C VAL A 82 -4.97 31.58 11.03
#